data_AF-A0A135RSW0-F1
#
_entry.id   AF-A0A135RSW0-F1
#
_cell.length_a   1.000
_cell.length_b   1.000
_cell.length_c   1.000
_cell.angle_alpha   90.00
_cell.angle_beta   90.00
_cell.angle_gamma   90.00
#
_symmetry.space_group_name_H-M   'P 1'
#
loop_
_entity.id
_entity.type
_entity.pdbx_description
1 polymer ?
#
loop_
_entity_poly.entity_id
_entity_poly.type
_entity_poly.pdbx_seq_one_letter_code
_entity_poly.pdbx_strand_id
1 'polypeptide(L)'
;MWRPIRPITRDPFAVSDARTIPDSDLVFVPVRFPDHDTEAVEVRPPTISQHKWYFKDQQQVDDVLFFKQVDSSTKPGVPRRVPHCAFKDTDLPEGAGEPRASIEVRAFVFYDKD
;
A
#
# COMPACT_ATOMS: atom_id res chain seq x y z
N MET A 1 1.82 6.81 -7.10
CA MET A 1 3.10 7.41 -6.66
C MET A 1 2.92 7.88 -5.22
N TRP A 2 3.92 7.65 -4.36
CA TRP A 2 3.93 8.10 -2.97
C TRP A 2 5.25 8.81 -2.66
N ARG A 3 5.19 10.07 -2.24
CA ARG A 3 6.37 10.90 -1.99
C ARG A 3 6.30 11.57 -0.62
N PRO A 4 7.32 11.45 0.24
CA PRO A 4 7.43 12.25 1.45
C PRO A 4 7.55 13.75 1.15
N ILE A 5 6.92 14.60 1.96
CA ILE A 5 7.10 16.07 1.86
C ILE A 5 8.23 16.60 2.76
N ARG A 6 8.76 15.73 3.62
CA ARG A 6 9.95 15.92 4.45
C ARG A 6 10.55 14.54 4.76
N PRO A 7 11.82 14.46 5.21
CA PRO A 7 12.41 13.19 5.64
C PRO A 7 11.52 12.48 6.66
N ILE A 8 11.36 11.17 6.48
CA ILE A 8 10.56 10.33 7.37
C ILE A 8 11.43 9.89 8.55
N THR A 9 10.94 10.13 9.77
CA THR A 9 11.62 9.75 11.02
C THR A 9 10.86 8.71 11.83
N ARG A 10 9.60 8.45 11.48
CA ARG A 10 8.75 7.39 12.04
C ARG A 10 7.65 7.03 11.05
N ASP A 11 6.93 5.96 11.34
CA ASP A 11 5.87 5.40 10.51
C ASP A 11 6.35 5.04 9.09
N PRO A 12 7.28 4.09 8.88
CA PRO A 12 7.74 3.70 7.54
C PRO A 12 6.59 3.22 6.65
N PHE A 13 6.75 3.32 5.33
CA PHE A 13 5.70 2.97 4.37
C PHE A 13 6.11 1.69 3.65
N ALA A 14 5.30 0.66 3.85
CA ALA A 14 5.50 -0.65 3.29
C ALA A 14 4.65 -0.85 2.04
N VAL A 15 5.22 -1.56 1.07
CA VAL A 15 4.53 -2.13 -0.10
C VAL A 15 4.77 -3.63 -0.11
N SER A 16 3.74 -4.39 -0.49
CA SER A 16 3.82 -5.85 -0.54
C SER A 16 4.36 -6.37 -1.87
N ASP A 17 4.95 -7.57 -1.85
CA ASP A 17 5.09 -8.37 -3.06
C ASP A 17 3.74 -8.98 -3.41
N ALA A 18 3.13 -8.50 -4.49
CA ALA A 18 1.83 -8.96 -4.98
C ALA A 18 1.77 -10.47 -5.27
N ARG A 19 2.90 -11.14 -5.48
CA ARG A 19 2.97 -12.59 -5.70
C ARG A 19 2.80 -13.40 -4.41
N THR A 20 2.88 -12.74 -3.25
CA THR A 20 2.86 -13.38 -1.94
C THR A 20 1.58 -13.17 -1.17
N ILE A 21 0.66 -12.35 -1.69
CA ILE A 21 -0.66 -12.12 -1.11
C ILE A 21 -1.71 -12.82 -1.98
N PRO A 22 -2.17 -14.02 -1.60
CA PRO A 22 -3.22 -14.71 -2.34
C PRO A 22 -4.55 -13.96 -2.21
N ASP A 23 -5.42 -14.12 -3.22
CA ASP A 23 -6.76 -13.51 -3.19
C ASP A 23 -7.59 -13.94 -1.97
N SER A 24 -7.34 -15.13 -1.41
CA SER A 24 -7.99 -15.62 -0.19
C SER A 24 -7.68 -14.79 1.06
N ASP A 25 -6.55 -14.09 1.06
CA ASP A 25 -6.14 -13.23 2.17
C ASP A 25 -6.70 -11.81 2.03
N LEU A 26 -7.40 -11.50 0.95
CA LEU A 26 -8.03 -10.20 0.75
C LEU A 26 -9.43 -10.18 1.35
N VAL A 27 -9.74 -9.07 2.03
CA VAL A 27 -11.04 -8.82 2.66
C VAL A 27 -11.59 -7.53 2.09
N PHE A 28 -12.74 -7.62 1.45
CA PHE A 28 -13.47 -6.46 1.01
C PHE A 28 -14.27 -5.91 2.19
N VAL A 29 -14.01 -4.65 2.53
CA VAL A 29 -14.60 -3.97 3.68
C VAL A 29 -15.42 -2.79 3.17
N PRO A 30 -16.74 -2.76 3.42
CA PRO A 30 -17.55 -1.62 3.02
C PRO A 30 -17.18 -0.39 3.86
N VAL A 31 -16.93 0.72 3.19
CA VAL A 31 -16.71 2.03 3.80
C VAL A 31 -17.96 2.87 3.54
N ARG A 32 -18.68 3.18 4.61
CA ARG A 32 -19.97 3.87 4.57
C ARG A 32 -19.77 5.37 4.78
N PHE A 33 -20.12 6.18 3.79
CA PHE A 33 -20.20 7.64 3.92
C PHE A 33 -21.67 8.08 4.02
N PRO A 34 -21.95 9.32 4.46
CA PRO A 34 -23.33 9.80 4.58
C PRO A 34 -24.13 9.78 3.26
N ASP A 35 -23.45 9.91 2.12
CA ASP A 35 -24.04 10.09 0.79
C ASP A 35 -23.73 8.96 -0.21
N HIS A 36 -22.75 8.10 0.08
CA HIS A 36 -22.38 6.99 -0.77
C HIS A 36 -21.65 5.88 -0.01
N ASP A 37 -21.54 4.73 -0.65
CA ASP A 37 -20.75 3.61 -0.18
C ASP A 37 -19.54 3.42 -1.08
N THR A 38 -18.40 3.11 -0.46
CA THR A 38 -17.21 2.63 -1.18
C THR A 38 -16.74 1.32 -0.57
N GLU A 39 -15.71 0.74 -1.15
CA GLU A 39 -15.12 -0.50 -0.67
C GLU A 39 -13.62 -0.32 -0.52
N ALA A 40 -13.10 -0.68 0.64
CA ALA A 40 -11.67 -0.84 0.90
C ALA A 40 -11.30 -2.32 0.78
N VAL A 41 -10.02 -2.58 0.53
CA VAL A 41 -9.47 -3.93 0.62
C VAL A 41 -8.47 -3.98 1.75
N GLU A 42 -8.73 -4.83 2.73
CA GLU A 42 -7.81 -5.17 3.80
C GLU A 42 -7.15 -6.52 3.53
N VAL A 43 -6.06 -6.78 4.25
CA VAL A 43 -5.25 -8.00 4.10
C VAL A 43 -5.25 -8.75 5.42
N ARG A 44 -5.69 -10.01 5.39
CA ARG A 44 -5.58 -10.96 6.51
C ARG A 44 -4.11 -11.27 6.79
N PRO A 45 -3.75 -11.69 8.02
CA PRO A 45 -2.47 -12.33 8.25
C PRO A 45 -2.26 -13.52 7.29
N PRO A 46 -1.01 -13.83 6.89
CA PRO A 46 -0.71 -14.90 5.94
C PRO A 46 -1.27 -16.23 6.41
N THR A 47 -2.11 -16.86 5.57
CA THR A 47 -2.74 -18.15 5.90
C THR A 47 -2.02 -19.35 5.29
N ILE A 48 -1.45 -19.18 4.09
CA ILE A 48 -0.80 -20.24 3.31
C ILE A 48 0.71 -19.99 3.17
N SER A 49 1.09 -18.79 2.78
CA SER A 49 2.48 -18.39 2.58
C SER A 49 2.76 -17.04 3.20
N GLN A 50 3.98 -16.86 3.71
CA GLN A 50 4.40 -15.59 4.30
C GLN A 50 4.27 -14.44 3.29
N HIS A 51 3.52 -13.41 3.67
CA HIS A 51 3.50 -12.15 2.92
C HIS A 51 4.86 -11.48 3.01
N LYS A 52 5.39 -11.05 1.86
CA LYS A 52 6.63 -10.27 1.82
C LYS A 52 6.28 -8.80 1.71
N TRP A 53 6.88 -8.00 2.59
CA TRP A 53 6.72 -6.56 2.65
C TRP A 53 8.08 -5.89 2.54
N TYR A 54 8.12 -4.78 1.80
CA TYR A 54 9.32 -3.97 1.60
C TYR A 54 9.02 -2.55 2.00
N PHE A 55 9.94 -1.93 2.72
CA PHE A 55 9.86 -0.52 3.08
C PHE A 55 11.25 0.11 2.98
N LYS A 56 11.27 1.43 2.89
CA LYS A 56 12.49 2.22 2.96
C LYS A 56 12.55 2.88 4.34
N ASP A 57 13.53 2.47 5.15
CA ASP A 57 13.85 3.19 6.37
C ASP A 57 14.34 4.61 6.03
N GLN A 58 13.96 5.57 6.87
CA GLN A 58 14.32 6.98 6.74
C GLN A 58 14.14 7.53 5.32
N GLN A 59 12.98 7.23 4.72
CA GLN A 59 12.63 7.65 3.36
C GLN A 59 12.81 9.17 3.20
N GLN A 60 13.67 9.57 2.25
CA GLN A 60 13.95 10.96 1.95
C GLN A 60 12.91 11.55 1.00
N VAL A 61 12.91 12.88 0.85
CA VAL A 61 11.98 13.61 -0.02
C VAL A 61 12.09 13.18 -1.50
N ASP A 62 13.27 12.73 -1.91
CA ASP A 62 13.56 12.28 -3.27
C ASP A 62 13.40 10.76 -3.44
N ASP A 63 13.18 10.01 -2.35
CA ASP A 63 12.87 8.58 -2.39
C ASP A 63 11.40 8.37 -2.77
N VAL A 64 11.07 8.57 -4.04
CA VAL A 64 9.70 8.43 -4.56
C VAL A 64 9.35 6.96 -4.79
N LEU A 65 8.26 6.49 -4.18
CA LEU A 65 7.73 5.16 -4.43
C LEU A 65 6.74 5.19 -5.60
N PHE A 66 6.99 4.33 -6.58
CA PHE A 66 6.07 4.07 -7.68
C PHE A 66 5.66 2.60 -7.66
N PHE A 67 4.35 2.36 -7.53
CA PHE A 67 3.78 1.02 -7.45
C PHE A 67 2.36 1.04 -8.01
N LYS A 68 1.90 -0.13 -8.45
CA LYS A 68 0.56 -0.33 -9.00
C LYS A 68 -0.43 -0.56 -7.86
N GLN A 69 -1.50 0.22 -7.81
CA GLN A 69 -2.54 0.04 -6.77
C GLN A 69 -3.60 -0.96 -7.19
N VAL A 70 -4.10 -0.82 -8.42
CA VAL A 70 -5.14 -1.67 -9.00
C VAL A 70 -4.89 -1.83 -10.49
N ASP A 71 -5.26 -2.99 -11.01
CA ASP A 71 -5.28 -3.31 -12.44
C ASP A 71 -6.42 -4.30 -12.69
N SER A 72 -7.25 -3.97 -13.67
CA SER A 72 -8.44 -4.74 -14.07
C SER A 72 -8.11 -5.91 -14.99
N SER A 73 -6.83 -6.11 -15.34
CA SER A 73 -6.40 -7.22 -16.19
C SER A 73 -6.81 -8.57 -15.60
N THR A 74 -7.27 -9.45 -16.49
CA THR A 74 -7.58 -10.86 -16.15
C THR A 74 -6.47 -11.81 -16.58
N LYS A 75 -5.37 -11.28 -17.12
CA LYS A 75 -4.26 -12.08 -17.63
C LYS A 75 -3.50 -12.75 -16.48
N PRO A 76 -3.21 -14.07 -16.59
CA PRO A 76 -2.42 -14.77 -15.59
C PRO A 76 -1.05 -14.13 -15.39
N GLY A 77 -0.60 -14.07 -14.14
CA GLY A 77 0.74 -13.56 -13.79
C GLY A 77 0.86 -12.04 -13.74
N VAL A 78 -0.16 -11.27 -14.08
CA VAL A 78 -0.16 -9.82 -13.89
C VAL A 78 -0.41 -9.49 -12.41
N PRO A 79 0.50 -8.78 -11.73
CA PRO A 79 0.21 -8.23 -10.41
C PRO A 79 -0.96 -7.26 -10.51
N ARG A 80 -2.10 -7.60 -9.88
CA ARG A 80 -3.32 -6.79 -9.96
C ARG A 80 -3.43 -5.73 -8.87
N ARG A 81 -2.77 -5.96 -7.74
CA ARG A 81 -2.92 -5.13 -6.54
C ARG A 81 -1.68 -5.25 -5.68
N VAL A 82 -1.25 -4.12 -5.13
CA VAL A 82 -0.15 -4.03 -4.17
C VAL A 82 -0.70 -3.39 -2.91
N PRO A 83 -1.13 -4.19 -1.92
CA PRO A 83 -1.38 -3.70 -0.58
C PRO A 83 -0.18 -2.91 -0.04
N HIS A 84 -0.48 -1.80 0.63
CA HIS A 84 0.49 -0.85 1.15
C HIS A 84 -0.07 -0.14 2.38
N CYS A 85 0.78 0.19 3.33
CA CYS A 85 0.40 0.94 4.52
C CYS A 85 1.61 1.62 5.14
N ALA A 86 1.36 2.66 5.94
CA ALA A 86 2.32 3.05 6.97
C ALA A 86 2.13 2.15 8.19
N PHE A 87 3.21 1.84 8.90
CA PHE A 87 3.15 0.99 10.10
C PHE A 87 3.97 1.59 11.25
N LYS A 88 3.57 1.31 12.49
CA LYS A 88 4.35 1.69 13.69
C LYS A 88 5.57 0.78 13.79
N ASP A 89 6.75 1.38 13.77
CA ASP A 89 8.00 0.68 14.04
C ASP A 89 8.12 0.41 15.54
N THR A 90 8.26 -0.87 15.93
CA THR A 90 8.36 -1.28 17.34
C THR A 90 9.73 -0.99 17.93
N ASP A 91 10.74 -0.76 17.09
CA ASP A 91 12.10 -0.44 17.54
C ASP A 91 12.25 1.07 17.86
N LEU A 92 11.27 1.89 17.49
CA LEU A 92 11.21 3.32 17.81
C LEU A 92 10.39 3.56 19.09
N PRO A 93 10.88 4.40 20.04
CA PRO A 93 10.10 4.80 21.20
C PRO A 93 8.79 5.49 20.80
N GLU A 94 7.76 5.35 21.63
CA GLU A 94 6.50 6.03 21.40
C GLU A 94 6.69 7.55 21.39
N GLY A 95 6.15 8.21 20.36
CA GLY A 95 6.32 9.65 20.16
C GLY A 95 7.69 10.07 19.61
N ALA A 96 8.61 9.14 19.33
CA ALA A 96 9.88 9.47 18.71
C ALA A 96 9.69 9.99 17.28
N GLY A 97 10.22 11.18 17.01
CA GLY A 97 10.17 11.81 15.68
C GLY A 97 8.79 12.36 15.30
N GLU A 98 8.74 12.97 14.12
CA GLU A 98 7.57 13.67 13.62
C GLU A 98 6.67 12.74 12.78
N PRO A 99 5.32 12.79 12.92
CA PRO A 99 4.39 11.93 12.17
C PRO A 99 4.67 11.92 10.67
N ARG A 100 4.49 10.79 9.97
CA ARG A 100 4.66 10.79 8.51
C ARG A 100 3.77 11.84 7.83
N ALA A 101 4.36 12.63 6.93
CA ALA A 101 3.63 13.45 5.98
C ALA A 101 4.08 13.11 4.56
N SER A 102 3.13 12.80 3.68
CA SER A 102 3.40 12.37 2.31
C SER A 102 2.25 12.77 1.39
N ILE A 103 2.55 12.83 0.09
CA ILE A 103 1.55 13.03 -0.96
C ILE A 103 1.43 11.75 -1.76
N GLU A 104 0.19 11.32 -1.97
CA GLU A 104 -0.16 10.28 -2.92
C GLU A 104 -0.68 10.93 -4.22
N VAL A 105 -0.16 10.48 -5.36
CA VAL A 105 -0.70 10.83 -6.68
C VAL A 105 -1.04 9.55 -7.42
N ARG A 106 -2.28 9.46 -7.91
CA ARG A 106 -2.79 8.33 -8.69
C ARG A 106 -2.90 8.73 -10.16
N ALA A 107 -2.45 7.85 -11.03
CA ALA A 107 -2.65 7.94 -12.46
C ALA A 107 -3.41 6.70 -12.92
N PHE A 108 -4.39 6.91 -13.80
CA PHE A 108 -5.22 5.84 -14.34
C PHE A 108 -4.98 5.75 -15.85
N VAL A 109 -4.94 4.52 -16.36
CA VAL A 109 -4.78 4.24 -17.79
C VAL A 109 -6.04 3.50 -18.23
N PHE A 110 -6.69 4.01 -19.26
CA PHE A 110 -7.90 3.43 -19.84
C PHE A 110 -7.65 3.13 -21.31
N TYR A 111 -7.99 1.93 -21.75
CA TYR A 111 -7.79 1.46 -23.12
C TYR A 111 -8.80 0.35 -23.44
N ASP A 112 -9.09 0.14 -24.73
CA ASP A 112 -10.27 -0.63 -25.17
C ASP A 112 -10.19 -2.14 -24.90
N LYS A 113 -9.00 -2.72 -24.98
CA LYS A 113 -8.80 -4.16 -24.86
C LYS A 113 -7.49 -4.46 -24.18
N ASP A 114 -7.55 -5.48 -23.33
CA ASP A 114 -6.40 -6.01 -22.63
C ASP A 114 -5.44 -6.77 -23.54
#